data_AF-A0A1F1ZZ51-F1
#
_entry.id   AF-A0A1F1ZZ51-F1
#
_cell.length_a   1.000
_cell.length_b   1.000
_cell.length_c   1.000
_cell.angle_alpha   90.00
_cell.angle_beta   90.00
_cell.angle_gamma   90.00
#
_symmetry.space_group_name_H-M   'P 1'
#
loop_
_entity.id
_entity.type
_entity.pdbx_description
1 polymer ?
#
loop_
_entity_poly.entity_id
_entity_poly.type
_entity_poly.pdbx_seq_one_letter_code
_entity_poly.pdbx_strand_id
1 'polypeptide(L)'
;MVVGHDVLGGLFAIDGGALGVAPGEVCYFGPDTLTWDGFGGGYSAFLMAAMGGALDVVFEGLRWPGWQDEVASLALSQSISLYPPPS
;
A
#
# COMPACT_ATOMS: atom_id res chain seq x y z
N MET A 1 -13.39 4.12 2.70
CA MET A 1 -13.16 3.48 4.02
C MET A 1 -11.73 3.00 4.07
N VAL A 2 -10.95 3.36 5.09
CA VAL A 2 -9.56 2.89 5.21
C VAL A 2 -9.54 1.42 5.61
N VAL A 3 -8.71 0.63 4.93
CA VAL A 3 -8.55 -0.82 5.16
C VAL A 3 -7.12 -1.24 5.49
N GLY A 4 -6.14 -0.33 5.38
CA GLY A 4 -4.76 -0.60 5.76
C GLY A 4 -3.84 0.60 5.55
N HIS A 5 -2.64 0.51 6.15
CA HIS A 5 -1.52 1.41 5.89
C HIS A 5 -0.28 0.56 5.66
N ASP A 6 0.64 1.04 4.82
CA ASP A 6 2.01 0.49 4.81
C ASP A 6 2.92 1.24 5.79
N VAL A 7 4.13 0.69 5.98
CA VAL A 7 5.14 1.23 6.90
C VAL A 7 5.78 2.53 6.43
N LEU A 8 5.64 2.91 5.15
CA LEU A 8 6.15 4.15 4.57
C LEU A 8 5.10 5.27 4.56
N GLY A 9 3.90 5.02 5.09
CA GLY A 9 2.82 5.99 5.22
C GLY A 9 1.82 6.00 4.06
N GLY A 10 1.89 5.02 3.14
CA GLY A 10 0.86 4.84 2.13
C GLY A 10 -0.44 4.29 2.72
N LEU A 11 -1.56 4.57 2.05
CA LEU A 11 -2.91 4.31 2.55
C LEU A 11 -3.69 3.41 1.59
N PHE A 12 -4.31 2.37 2.12
CA PHE A 12 -5.25 1.52 1.39
C PHE A 12 -6.68 1.86 1.81
N ALA A 13 -7.55 2.16 0.86
CA ALA A 13 -8.94 2.49 1.13
C ALA A 13 -9.90 1.92 0.07
N ILE A 14 -11.09 1.50 0.49
CA ILE A 14 -12.18 1.20 -0.43
C ILE A 14 -12.83 2.51 -0.91
N ASP A 15 -12.94 2.67 -2.21
CA ASP A 15 -13.65 3.79 -2.83
C ASP A 15 -15.16 3.65 -2.63
N GLY A 16 -15.75 4.58 -1.86
CA GLY A 16 -17.19 4.69 -1.66
C GLY A 16 -17.89 5.53 -2.73
N GLY A 17 -17.19 5.92 -3.80
CA GLY A 17 -17.63 6.85 -4.83
C GLY A 17 -17.01 8.25 -4.73
N ALA A 18 -15.96 8.43 -3.92
CA ALA A 18 -15.33 9.72 -3.64
C ALA A 18 -13.81 9.75 -3.88
N LEU A 19 -13.17 8.60 -4.08
CA LEU A 19 -11.72 8.52 -4.38
C LEU A 19 -11.43 8.72 -5.87
N GLY A 20 -12.45 8.66 -6.73
CA GLY A 20 -12.33 8.93 -8.16
C GLY A 20 -11.78 7.77 -8.99
N VAL A 21 -11.78 6.56 -8.42
CA VAL A 21 -11.30 5.33 -9.10
C VAL A 21 -12.50 4.53 -9.58
N ALA A 22 -13.14 3.78 -8.69
CA ALA A 22 -14.35 3.01 -8.98
C ALA A 22 -15.03 2.56 -7.67
N PRO A 23 -16.35 2.72 -7.49
CA PRO A 23 -17.05 2.27 -6.29
C PRO A 23 -16.81 0.79 -5.97
N GLY A 24 -16.41 0.49 -4.74
CA GLY A 24 -16.13 -0.86 -4.24
C GLY A 24 -14.71 -1.36 -4.50
N GLU A 25 -13.89 -0.59 -5.21
CA GLU A 25 -12.49 -0.92 -5.48
C GLU A 25 -11.58 -0.57 -4.30
N VAL A 26 -10.52 -1.36 -4.09
CA VAL A 26 -9.43 -0.98 -3.18
C VAL A 26 -8.47 -0.09 -3.94
N CYS A 27 -8.24 1.10 -3.39
CA CYS A 27 -7.33 2.10 -3.90
C CYS A 27 -6.12 2.22 -2.98
N TYR A 28 -4.97 2.54 -3.55
CA TYR A 28 -3.75 2.90 -2.86
C TYR A 28 -3.44 4.38 -3.06
N PHE A 29 -3.06 5.06 -1.99
CA PHE A 29 -2.49 6.40 -2.02
C PHE A 29 -1.05 6.30 -1.56
N GLY A 30 -0.12 6.35 -2.51
CA GLY A 30 1.31 6.19 -2.27
C GLY A 30 1.99 7.50 -1.88
N PRO A 31 3.08 7.45 -1.09
CA PRO A 31 3.89 8.62 -0.76
C PRO A 31 4.64 9.22 -1.97
N ASP A 32 4.76 8.44 -3.04
CA ASP A 32 5.43 8.75 -4.30
C ASP A 32 4.48 9.42 -5.32
N THR A 33 3.29 8.83 -5.53
CA THR A 33 2.33 9.34 -6.54
C THR A 33 1.47 10.46 -6.00
N LEU A 34 1.16 10.45 -4.69
CA LEU A 34 0.18 11.33 -4.06
C LEU A 34 -1.17 11.36 -4.80
N THR A 35 -1.52 10.25 -5.45
CA THR A 35 -2.78 10.02 -6.16
C THR A 35 -3.43 8.73 -5.71
N TRP A 36 -4.75 8.61 -5.92
CA TRP A 36 -5.48 7.37 -5.71
C TRP A 36 -5.41 6.50 -6.95
N ASP A 37 -4.80 5.33 -6.82
CA ASP A 37 -4.68 4.34 -7.89
C ASP A 37 -5.40 3.04 -7.50
N GLY A 38 -6.14 2.47 -8.44
CA GLY A 38 -6.96 1.27 -8.23
C GLY A 38 -6.21 -0.03 -8.48
N PHE A 39 -6.43 -1.04 -7.64
CA PHE A 39 -5.90 -2.39 -7.85
C PHE A 39 -6.75 -3.28 -8.77
N GLY A 40 -7.98 -2.86 -9.08
CA GLY A 40 -8.99 -3.69 -9.74
C GLY A 40 -9.52 -4.84 -8.87
N GLY A 41 -10.63 -5.45 -9.30
CA GLY A 41 -11.15 -6.70 -8.73
C GLY A 41 -11.79 -6.62 -7.32
N GLY A 42 -11.74 -5.45 -6.67
CA GLY A 42 -12.36 -5.21 -5.36
C GLY A 42 -11.62 -5.84 -4.18
N TYR A 43 -12.24 -5.79 -2.99
CA TYR A 43 -11.57 -6.14 -1.72
C TYR A 43 -11.08 -7.59 -1.62
N SER A 44 -11.88 -8.56 -2.08
CA SER A 44 -11.46 -9.97 -2.04
C SER A 44 -10.28 -10.25 -2.97
N ALA A 45 -10.23 -9.62 -4.14
CA ALA A 45 -9.09 -9.74 -5.06
C ALA A 45 -7.83 -9.13 -4.44
N PHE A 46 -7.96 -7.97 -3.79
CA PHE A 46 -6.87 -7.34 -3.05
C PHE A 46 -6.31 -8.25 -1.94
N LEU A 47 -7.17 -8.87 -1.12
CA LEU A 47 -6.71 -9.80 -0.08
C LEU A 47 -5.98 -11.02 -0.66
N MET A 48 -6.51 -11.59 -1.75
CA MET A 48 -5.86 -12.71 -2.43
C MET A 48 -4.50 -12.30 -3.01
N ALA A 49 -4.38 -11.09 -3.56
CA ALA A 49 -3.12 -10.54 -4.04
C ALA A 49 -2.10 -10.34 -2.90
N ALA A 50 -2.54 -9.82 -1.74
CA ALA A 50 -1.71 -9.62 -0.57
C ALA A 50 -1.19 -10.94 0.01
N MET A 51 -2.04 -11.96 0.11
CA MET A 51 -1.63 -13.28 0.60
C MET A 51 -0.84 -14.10 -0.44
N GLY A 52 -1.09 -13.85 -1.73
CA GLY A 52 -0.48 -14.57 -2.84
C GLY A 52 0.84 -14.00 -3.34
N GLY A 53 1.36 -12.93 -2.72
CA GLY A 53 2.63 -12.31 -3.11
C GLY A 53 2.56 -11.40 -4.34
N ALA A 54 1.37 -11.14 -4.91
CA ALA A 54 1.26 -10.25 -6.07
C ALA A 54 1.65 -8.80 -5.72
N LEU A 55 1.42 -8.39 -4.47
CA LEU A 55 1.87 -7.09 -3.96
C LEU A 55 3.40 -6.97 -3.88
N ASP A 56 4.13 -8.09 -3.89
CA ASP A 56 5.59 -8.05 -3.88
C ASP A 56 6.17 -7.42 -5.15
N VAL A 57 5.48 -7.63 -6.28
CA VAL A 57 5.84 -7.04 -7.57
C VAL A 57 5.40 -5.58 -7.63
N VAL A 58 4.19 -5.26 -7.14
CA VAL A 58 3.66 -3.89 -7.17
C VAL A 58 4.53 -2.94 -6.35
N PHE A 59 5.00 -3.38 -5.18
CA PHE A 59 5.78 -2.54 -4.26
C PHE A 59 7.29 -2.80 -4.33
N GLU A 60 7.78 -3.42 -5.40
CA GLU A 60 9.21 -3.72 -5.55
C GLU A 60 10.07 -2.44 -5.48
N GLY A 61 9.63 -1.34 -6.11
CA GLY A 61 10.35 -0.06 -6.10
C GLY A 61 10.46 0.60 -4.72
N LEU A 62 9.60 0.22 -3.76
CA LEU A 62 9.64 0.77 -2.40
C LEU A 62 10.61 0.02 -1.46
N ARG A 63 11.33 -0.99 -1.95
CA ARG A 63 12.17 -1.89 -1.14
C ARG A 63 13.65 -1.55 -1.25
N TRP A 64 14.38 -1.65 -0.15
CA TRP A 64 15.83 -1.45 -0.06
C TRP A 64 16.53 -2.64 0.59
N PRO A 65 17.83 -2.90 0.36
CA PRO A 65 18.52 -4.01 1.01
C PRO A 65 18.37 -3.97 2.54
N GLY A 66 17.85 -5.04 3.13
CA GLY A 66 17.62 -5.14 4.58
C GLY A 66 16.26 -4.64 5.09
N TRP A 67 15.38 -4.14 4.20
CA TRP A 67 14.06 -3.62 4.59
C TRP A 67 13.23 -4.62 5.44
N GLN A 68 13.36 -5.92 5.18
CA GLN A 68 12.62 -6.96 5.89
C GLN A 68 12.95 -6.99 7.38
N ASP A 69 14.24 -6.91 7.71
CA ASP A 69 14.72 -6.96 9.10
C ASP A 69 14.31 -5.68 9.85
N GLU A 70 14.39 -4.53 9.17
CA GLU A 70 13.93 -3.25 9.71
C GLU A 70 12.43 -3.28 10.00
N VAL A 71 11.61 -3.69 9.03
CA VAL A 71 10.15 -3.76 9.16
C VAL A 71 9.73 -4.79 10.22
N ALA A 72 10.41 -5.94 10.28
CA ALA A 72 10.12 -6.98 11.28
C ALA A 72 10.36 -6.53 12.73
N SER A 73 11.20 -5.51 12.92
CA SER A 73 11.48 -4.94 14.24
C SER A 73 10.45 -3.91 14.72
N LEU A 74 9.55 -3.45 13.85
CA LEU A 74 8.60 -2.38 14.15
C LEU A 74 7.39 -2.88 14.96
N ALA A 75 6.97 -2.07 15.93
CA ALA A 75 5.64 -2.18 16.49
C ALA A 75 4.58 -1.68 15.50
N LEU A 76 3.34 -2.17 15.61
CA LEU A 76 2.23 -1.77 14.74
C LEU A 76 1.88 -0.27 14.77
N SER A 77 2.38 0.47 15.78
CA SER A 77 2.22 1.92 15.90
C SER A 77 3.40 2.72 15.32
N GLN A 78 4.37 2.06 14.70
CA GLN A 78 5.57 2.68 14.15
C GLN A 78 5.59 2.63 12.62
N SER A 79 6.31 3.58 12.04
CA SER A 79 6.52 3.72 10.61
C SER A 79 7.98 4.11 10.33
N ILE A 80 8.37 4.00 9.07
CA ILE A 80 9.67 4.42 8.56
C ILE A 80 9.46 5.68 7.73
N SER A 81 10.31 6.68 7.95
CA SER A 81 10.40 7.87 7.10
C SER A 81 11.69 7.82 6.32
N LEU A 82 11.61 7.88 4.99
CA LEU A 82 12.77 7.87 4.08
C LEU A 82 12.93 9.24 3.42
N TYR A 83 14.19 9.69 3.29
CA TYR A 83 14.52 10.91 2.54
C TYR A 83 15.86 10.72 1.79
N PRO A 84 15.86 10.80 0.44
CA PRO A 84 14.70 10.95 -0.43
C PRO A 84 13.78 9.71 -0.39
N PRO A 85 12.52 9.83 -0.81
CA PRO A 85 11.65 8.65 -0.92
C PRO A 85 12.20 7.65 -1.95
N PRO A 86 11.97 6.34 -1.75
CA PRO A 86 12.35 5.29 -2.71
C PRO A 86 11.59 5.47 -4.03
N SER A 87 12.20 5.00 -5.13
CA SER A 87 11.83 5.29 -6.52
C SER A 87 11.30 4.09 -7.27
#